data_AF-A0A7S3SDG1-F1
#
_entry.id   AF-A0A7S3SDG1-F1
#
_cell.length_a   1.000
_cell.length_b   1.000
_cell.length_c   1.000
_cell.angle_alpha   90.00
_cell.angle_beta   90.00
_cell.angle_gamma   90.00
#
_symmetry.space_group_name_H-M   'P 1'
#
loop_
_entity.id
_entity.type
_entity.pdbx_description
1 polymer ?
#
loop_
_entity_poly.entity_id
_entity_poly.type
_entity_poly.pdbx_seq_one_letter_code
_entity_poly.pdbx_strand_id
1 'polypeptide(L)'
;IALQTIVNSTVLLKNKDATLPLATAGKKIALIGKYCNQTMDKSYGQGSVYSGGGSGYVETKDERVITPLAGIKAGIQDADSVTWSQDASAGEGADVAVVCLAAHSEEGWDRANYSLPEAQWLVEEAWKHSSVKKVIVLAFVP
;
A
#
# COMPACT_ATOMS: atom_id res chain seq x y z
N ILE A 1 9.34 -4.80 -18.60
CA ILE A 1 9.49 -3.32 -18.65
C ILE A 1 8.64 -2.66 -17.57
N ALA A 2 7.31 -2.80 -17.55
CA ALA A 2 6.44 -2.17 -16.55
C ALA A 2 6.87 -2.40 -15.08
N LEU A 3 7.16 -3.65 -14.69
CA LEU A 3 7.69 -3.94 -13.34
C LEU A 3 9.00 -3.19 -13.04
N GLN A 4 9.94 -3.19 -13.99
CA GLN A 4 11.22 -2.49 -13.81
C GLN A 4 11.02 -0.98 -13.68
N THR A 5 10.06 -0.41 -14.43
CA THR A 5 9.70 1.01 -14.30
C THR A 5 9.19 1.32 -12.90
N ILE A 6 8.29 0.51 -12.34
CA ILE A 6 7.76 0.67 -10.98
C ILE A 6 8.89 0.60 -9.94
N VAL A 7 9.79 -0.38 -10.07
CA VAL A 7 10.95 -0.54 -9.18
C VAL A 7 11.85 0.69 -9.24
N ASN A 8 12.14 1.19 -10.44
CA ASN A 8 13.01 2.35 -10.64
C ASN A 8 12.36 3.69 -10.26
N SER A 9 11.03 3.79 -10.30
CA SER A 9 10.30 5.02 -9.95
C SER A 9 9.93 5.13 -8.48
N THR A 10 10.11 4.06 -7.70
CA THR A 10 9.81 4.07 -6.26
C THR A 10 10.82 4.93 -5.51
N VAL A 11 10.32 5.83 -4.66
CA VAL A 11 11.15 6.74 -3.86
C VAL A 11 11.02 6.40 -2.38
N LEU A 12 12.16 6.13 -1.73
CA LEU A 12 12.23 5.90 -0.29
C LEU A 12 12.41 7.22 0.45
N LEU A 13 11.30 7.79 0.94
CA LEU A 13 11.32 9.09 1.62
C LEU A 13 11.95 9.06 3.01
N LYS A 14 11.79 7.95 3.74
CA LYS A 14 12.28 7.78 5.11
C LYS A 14 12.62 6.32 5.37
N ASN A 15 13.81 6.08 5.93
CA ASN A 15 14.23 4.76 6.36
C ASN A 15 14.91 4.82 7.72
N LYS A 16 14.11 4.98 8.78
CA LYS A 16 14.63 5.03 10.14
C LYS A 16 15.08 3.63 10.58
N ASP A 17 16.18 3.56 11.32
CA ASP A 17 16.73 2.33 11.90
C ASP A 17 16.99 1.21 10.88
N ALA A 18 17.32 1.58 9.63
CA ALA A 18 17.53 0.66 8.52
C ALA A 18 16.41 -0.40 8.39
N THR A 19 15.16 0.04 8.54
CA THR A 19 13.97 -0.83 8.46
C THR A 19 13.85 -1.54 7.12
N LEU A 20 14.27 -0.86 6.04
CA LEU A 20 14.39 -1.44 4.70
C LEU A 20 15.87 -1.58 4.29
N PRO A 21 16.25 -2.66 3.57
CA PRO A 21 15.42 -3.77 3.11
C PRO A 21 14.89 -4.61 4.28
N LEU A 22 13.65 -5.10 4.15
CA LEU A 22 12.97 -5.79 5.24
C LEU A 22 13.57 -7.19 5.43
N ALA A 23 14.00 -7.52 6.64
CA ALA A 23 14.31 -8.90 7.02
C ALA A 23 13.00 -9.66 7.25
N THR A 24 12.71 -10.65 6.40
CA THR A 24 11.40 -11.32 6.33
C THR A 24 11.36 -12.68 7.02
N ALA A 25 12.50 -13.38 7.09
CA ALA A 25 12.60 -14.70 7.71
C ALA A 25 11.94 -14.77 9.10
N GLY A 26 10.93 -15.62 9.23
CA GLY A 26 10.19 -15.86 10.47
C GLY A 26 9.36 -14.69 10.99
N LYS A 27 9.13 -13.64 10.18
CA LYS A 27 8.31 -12.48 10.58
C LYS A 27 6.82 -12.69 10.29
N LYS A 28 5.99 -12.13 11.17
CA LYS A 28 4.56 -11.93 10.93
C LYS A 28 4.35 -10.55 10.33
N ILE A 29 3.97 -10.51 9.06
CA ILE A 29 3.83 -9.28 8.28
C ILE A 29 2.34 -8.98 8.10
N ALA A 30 1.88 -7.85 8.63
CA ALA A 30 0.53 -7.36 8.44
C ALA A 30 0.49 -6.33 7.31
N LEU A 31 -0.42 -6.51 6.35
CA LEU A 31 -0.79 -5.48 5.40
C LEU A 31 -2.07 -4.80 5.88
N ILE A 32 -2.03 -3.48 6.03
CA ILE A 32 -3.10 -2.68 6.62
C ILE A 32 -3.57 -1.64 5.59
N GLY A 33 -4.87 -1.57 5.37
CA GLY A 33 -5.49 -0.62 4.44
C GLY A 33 -6.09 -1.30 3.21
N LYS A 34 -7.23 -0.77 2.75
CA LYS A 34 -7.95 -1.30 1.59
C LYS A 34 -7.09 -1.38 0.33
N TYR A 35 -6.22 -0.40 0.10
CA TYR A 35 -5.38 -0.30 -1.10
C TYR A 35 -4.21 -1.30 -1.13
N CYS A 36 -4.03 -2.12 -0.09
CA CYS A 36 -3.14 -3.28 -0.17
C CYS A 36 -3.70 -4.39 -1.07
N ASN A 37 -5.02 -4.43 -1.29
CA ASN A 37 -5.66 -5.45 -2.13
C ASN A 37 -6.81 -4.94 -3.02
N GLN A 38 -7.17 -3.66 -2.94
CA GLN A 38 -8.20 -3.05 -3.77
C GLN A 38 -7.55 -2.25 -4.90
N THR A 39 -7.96 -2.52 -6.13
CA THR A 39 -7.44 -1.90 -7.37
C THR A 39 -8.30 -0.73 -7.85
N MET A 40 -9.61 -0.76 -7.55
CA MET A 40 -10.61 0.23 -7.96
C MET A 40 -11.34 0.77 -6.74
N ASP A 41 -11.64 2.07 -6.71
CA ASP A 41 -12.43 2.70 -5.65
C ASP A 41 -13.67 3.36 -6.24
N LYS A 42 -14.85 3.06 -5.69
CA LYS A 42 -16.13 3.59 -6.18
C LYS A 42 -16.26 5.10 -5.96
N SER A 43 -15.41 5.68 -5.12
CA SER A 43 -15.34 7.13 -4.94
C SER A 43 -14.62 7.86 -6.07
N TYR A 44 -13.94 7.14 -6.98
CA TYR A 44 -13.27 7.73 -8.14
C TYR A 44 -14.26 7.79 -9.32
N GLY A 45 -14.31 8.92 -10.02
CA GLY A 45 -15.14 9.08 -11.21
C GLY A 45 -14.62 8.26 -12.39
N GLN A 46 -13.29 8.20 -12.51
CA GLN A 46 -12.55 7.40 -13.47
C GLN A 46 -11.21 6.95 -12.85
N GLY A 47 -10.44 6.13 -13.56
CA GLY A 47 -9.10 5.73 -13.11
C GLY A 47 -9.12 4.56 -12.12
N SER A 48 -8.00 4.39 -11.41
CA SER A 48 -7.78 3.31 -10.45
C SER A 48 -6.90 3.78 -9.30
N VAL A 49 -6.61 2.87 -8.37
CA VAL A 49 -5.69 3.14 -7.25
C VAL A 49 -4.25 3.38 -7.75
N TYR A 50 -3.90 2.83 -8.91
CA TYR A 50 -2.54 2.88 -9.47
C TYR A 50 -2.42 3.75 -10.73
N SER A 51 -3.52 4.39 -11.17
CA SER A 51 -3.56 5.29 -12.32
C SER A 51 -4.59 6.39 -12.10
N GLY A 52 -4.24 7.63 -12.44
CA GLY A 52 -5.18 8.74 -12.45
C GLY A 52 -6.30 8.53 -13.47
N GLY A 53 -7.38 9.30 -13.32
CA GLY A 53 -8.49 9.34 -14.27
C GLY A 53 -8.26 10.33 -15.40
N GLY A 54 -9.13 10.31 -16.42
CA GLY A 54 -9.09 11.21 -17.57
C GLY A 54 -8.75 10.52 -18.90
N SER A 55 -8.44 11.33 -19.90
CA SER A 55 -8.18 10.90 -21.28
C SER A 55 -6.95 9.99 -21.44
N GLY A 56 -6.02 10.02 -20.48
CA GLY A 56 -4.84 9.14 -20.43
C GLY A 56 -5.07 7.80 -19.73
N TYR A 57 -6.25 7.57 -19.13
CA TYR A 57 -6.53 6.34 -18.39
C TYR A 57 -6.68 5.15 -19.33
N VAL A 58 -6.00 4.05 -18.99
CA VAL A 58 -6.17 2.75 -19.63
C VAL A 58 -6.76 1.79 -18.61
N GLU A 59 -7.99 1.33 -18.87
CA GLU A 59 -8.63 0.34 -18.04
C GLU A 59 -7.82 -0.96 -18.04
N THR A 60 -7.36 -1.35 -16.86
CA THR A 60 -6.66 -2.62 -16.65
C THR A 60 -7.62 -3.59 -15.99
N LYS A 61 -7.82 -4.75 -16.61
CA LYS A 61 -8.62 -5.83 -16.00
C LYS A 61 -8.00 -6.23 -14.66
N ASP A 62 -8.81 -6.36 -13.62
CA ASP A 62 -8.36 -6.68 -12.26
C ASP A 62 -7.45 -7.92 -12.22
N GLU A 63 -7.74 -8.94 -13.04
CA GLU A 63 -6.93 -10.18 -13.12
C GLU A 63 -5.48 -9.95 -13.57
N ARG A 64 -5.19 -8.80 -14.19
CA ARG A 64 -3.87 -8.42 -14.70
C ARG A 64 -3.11 -7.48 -13.76
N VAL A 65 -3.74 -7.05 -12.67
CA VAL A 65 -3.14 -6.16 -11.68
C VAL A 65 -2.56 -7.00 -10.54
N ILE A 66 -1.31 -6.75 -10.19
CA ILE A 66 -0.68 -7.34 -9.02
C ILE A 66 -0.76 -6.33 -7.88
N THR A 67 -1.59 -6.62 -6.88
CA THR A 67 -1.72 -5.80 -5.67
C THR A 67 -0.49 -5.95 -4.77
N PRO A 68 -0.24 -5.01 -3.83
CA PRO A 68 0.79 -5.18 -2.80
C PRO A 68 0.67 -6.50 -2.04
N LEU A 69 -0.55 -6.92 -1.69
CA LEU A 69 -0.79 -8.21 -1.03
C LEU A 69 -0.36 -9.38 -1.89
N ALA A 70 -0.77 -9.41 -3.17
CA ALA A 70 -0.39 -10.47 -4.10
C ALA A 70 1.13 -10.50 -4.34
N GLY A 71 1.74 -9.32 -4.54
CA GLY A 71 3.18 -9.18 -4.75
C GLY A 71 4.02 -9.60 -3.54
N ILE A 72 3.62 -9.19 -2.33
CA ILE A 72 4.31 -9.59 -1.09
C ILE A 72 4.14 -11.09 -0.85
N LYS A 73 2.94 -11.64 -1.00
CA LYS A 73 2.72 -13.09 -0.84
C LYS A 73 3.48 -13.93 -1.85
N ALA A 74 3.76 -13.41 -3.04
CA ALA A 74 4.57 -14.10 -4.05
C ALA A 74 6.08 -13.91 -3.82
N GLY A 75 6.50 -12.71 -3.40
CA GLY A 75 7.91 -12.36 -3.24
C GLY A 75 8.53 -12.75 -1.90
N ILE A 76 7.73 -12.89 -0.85
CA ILE A 76 8.17 -13.21 0.51
C ILE A 76 7.63 -14.58 0.91
N GLN A 77 8.48 -15.60 0.80
CA GLN A 77 8.12 -17.00 1.12
C GLN A 77 8.69 -17.48 2.47
N ASP A 78 9.57 -16.70 3.10
CA ASP A 78 10.28 -17.06 4.32
C ASP A 78 9.69 -16.40 5.59
N ALA A 79 8.67 -15.57 5.42
CA ALA A 79 7.88 -15.05 6.53
C ALA A 79 7.09 -16.15 7.25
N ASP A 80 6.86 -15.99 8.54
CA ASP A 80 5.99 -16.88 9.32
C ASP A 80 4.53 -16.76 8.87
N SER A 81 4.07 -15.52 8.63
CA SER A 81 2.75 -15.27 8.04
C SER A 81 2.66 -13.90 7.37
N VAL A 82 1.74 -13.81 6.41
CA VAL A 82 1.34 -12.56 5.75
C VAL A 82 -0.18 -12.43 5.85
N THR A 83 -0.65 -11.49 6.66
CA THR A 83 -2.08 -11.21 6.89
C THR A 83 -2.47 -9.88 6.26
N TRP A 84 -3.77 -9.68 6.03
CA TRP A 84 -4.29 -8.42 5.51
C TRP A 84 -5.63 -8.07 6.13
N SER A 85 -5.84 -6.78 6.43
CA SER A 85 -7.14 -6.19 6.74
C SER A 85 -7.24 -4.79 6.13
N GLN A 86 -8.47 -4.33 5.89
CA GLN A 86 -8.74 -2.96 5.49
C GLN A 86 -8.47 -1.96 6.63
N ASP A 87 -8.53 -2.42 7.89
CA ASP A 87 -8.26 -1.65 9.10
C ASP A 87 -7.00 -2.16 9.83
N ALA A 88 -6.69 -1.56 10.99
CA ALA A 88 -5.49 -1.89 11.74
C ALA A 88 -5.51 -3.28 12.40
N SER A 89 -6.64 -4.01 12.40
CA SER A 89 -6.76 -5.29 13.12
C SER A 89 -5.76 -6.36 12.68
N ALA A 90 -5.29 -6.31 11.43
CA ALA A 90 -4.24 -7.21 10.96
C ALA A 90 -2.90 -7.02 11.69
N GLY A 91 -2.68 -5.88 12.34
CA GLY A 91 -1.50 -5.59 13.15
C GLY A 91 -1.43 -6.40 14.46
N GLU A 92 -2.51 -7.04 14.88
CA GLU A 92 -2.52 -7.83 16.10
C GLU A 92 -1.58 -9.04 16.01
N GLY A 93 -0.52 -9.01 16.83
CA GLY A 93 0.51 -10.04 16.85
C GLY A 93 1.52 -9.98 15.69
N ALA A 94 1.46 -8.95 14.85
CA ALA A 94 2.40 -8.76 13.75
C ALA A 94 3.72 -8.12 14.21
N ASP A 95 4.84 -8.52 13.64
CA ASP A 95 6.14 -7.89 13.89
C ASP A 95 6.29 -6.59 13.08
N VAL A 96 5.70 -6.58 11.88
CA VAL A 96 5.82 -5.53 10.87
C VAL A 96 4.44 -5.21 10.32
N ALA A 97 4.12 -3.93 10.23
CA ALA A 97 2.95 -3.45 9.51
C ALA A 97 3.36 -2.71 8.24
N VAL A 98 2.76 -3.08 7.11
CA VAL A 98 2.83 -2.38 5.82
C VAL A 98 1.49 -1.72 5.59
N VAL A 99 1.45 -0.39 5.71
CA VAL A 99 0.23 0.41 5.55
C VAL A 99 0.15 0.90 4.10
N CYS A 100 -0.83 0.42 3.33
CA CYS A 100 -1.03 0.84 1.94
C CYS A 100 -2.08 1.93 1.84
N LEU A 101 -1.69 3.07 1.30
CA LEU A 101 -2.50 4.27 1.21
C LEU A 101 -2.50 4.74 -0.25
N ALA A 102 -3.57 5.43 -0.64
CA ALA A 102 -3.63 6.04 -1.96
C ALA A 102 -4.35 7.38 -1.93
N ALA A 103 -3.93 8.29 -2.80
CA ALA A 103 -4.67 9.49 -3.15
C ALA A 103 -4.89 9.48 -4.67
N HIS A 104 -5.96 10.10 -5.13
CA HIS A 104 -6.37 10.03 -6.52
C HIS A 104 -6.64 11.43 -7.08
N SER A 105 -6.35 11.60 -8.36
CA SER A 105 -6.70 12.78 -9.16
C SER A 105 -7.17 12.33 -10.54
N GLU A 106 -8.03 13.12 -11.17
CA GLU A 106 -8.53 12.85 -12.51
C GLU A 106 -8.66 14.14 -13.33
N GLU A 107 -8.60 14.00 -14.65
CA GLU A 107 -8.80 15.13 -15.55
C GLU A 107 -10.16 15.81 -15.31
N GLY A 108 -10.14 17.14 -15.24
CA GLY A 108 -11.33 17.95 -15.00
C GLY A 108 -11.69 18.14 -13.52
N TRP A 109 -10.99 17.48 -12.59
CA TRP A 109 -11.24 17.60 -11.15
C TRP A 109 -9.96 17.71 -10.34
N ASP A 110 -9.70 18.92 -9.82
CA ASP A 110 -8.61 19.13 -8.89
C ASP A 110 -8.94 18.55 -7.51
N ARG A 111 -7.92 17.99 -6.85
CA ARG A 111 -8.03 17.58 -5.45
C ARG A 111 -8.29 18.80 -4.56
N ALA A 112 -9.27 18.68 -3.66
CA ALA A 112 -9.59 19.74 -2.71
C ALA A 112 -8.46 20.06 -1.71
N ASN A 113 -7.53 19.12 -1.50
CA ASN A 113 -6.38 19.28 -0.61
C ASN A 113 -5.27 18.27 -0.92
N TYR A 114 -4.11 18.47 -0.28
CA TYR A 114 -2.92 17.63 -0.42
C TYR A 114 -2.92 16.40 0.50
N SER A 115 -3.97 16.18 1.28
CA SER A 115 -4.01 15.08 2.24
C SER A 115 -3.99 13.74 1.52
N LEU A 116 -3.25 12.79 2.08
CA LEU A 116 -3.38 11.39 1.74
C LEU A 116 -4.53 10.81 2.59
N PRO A 117 -5.65 10.41 1.99
CA PRO A 117 -6.78 9.87 2.74
C PRO A 117 -6.36 8.75 3.69
N GLU A 118 -6.98 8.73 4.87
CA GLU A 118 -6.80 7.70 5.91
C GLU A 118 -5.39 7.61 6.53
N ALA A 119 -4.39 8.31 5.99
CA ALA A 119 -2.99 8.18 6.37
C ALA A 119 -2.73 8.43 7.86
N GLN A 120 -3.32 9.49 8.42
CA GLN A 120 -3.06 9.88 9.79
C GLN A 120 -3.55 8.80 10.77
N TRP A 121 -4.85 8.48 10.73
CA TRP A 121 -5.43 7.55 11.70
C TRP A 121 -4.95 6.11 11.47
N LEU A 122 -4.79 5.66 10.22
CA LEU A 122 -4.43 4.26 9.96
C LEU A 122 -2.99 3.94 10.37
N VAL A 123 -2.07 4.89 10.19
CA VAL A 123 -0.69 4.76 10.66
C VAL A 123 -0.62 4.84 12.19
N GLU A 124 -1.39 5.75 12.81
CA GLU A 124 -1.48 5.85 14.27
C GLU A 124 -2.03 4.55 14.89
N GLU A 125 -3.11 3.98 14.34
CA GLU A 125 -3.67 2.71 14.80
C GLU A 125 -2.69 1.55 14.61
N ALA A 126 -1.96 1.48 13.50
CA ALA A 126 -0.93 0.45 13.29
C ALA A 126 0.15 0.49 14.38
N TRP A 127 0.55 1.69 14.84
CA TRP A 127 1.52 1.85 15.93
C TRP A 127 0.97 1.50 17.31
N LYS A 128 -0.35 1.46 17.51
CA LYS A 128 -0.95 1.09 18.80
C LYS A 128 -0.79 -0.39 19.12
N HIS A 129 -0.61 -1.25 18.11
CA HIS A 129 -0.33 -2.67 18.32
C HIS A 129 1.09 -2.84 18.88
N SER A 130 1.19 -3.24 20.14
CA SER A 130 2.47 -3.34 20.86
C SER A 130 3.47 -4.33 20.24
N SER A 131 2.97 -5.32 19.49
CA SER A 131 3.76 -6.30 18.75
C SER A 131 4.45 -5.68 17.52
N VAL A 132 3.82 -4.69 16.88
CA VAL A 132 4.35 -4.03 15.69
C VAL A 132 5.57 -3.19 16.08
N LYS A 133 6.74 -3.62 15.63
CA LYS A 133 8.01 -2.91 15.89
C LYS A 133 8.40 -1.97 14.76
N LYS A 134 7.87 -2.23 13.56
CA LYS A 134 8.19 -1.50 12.33
C LYS A 134 6.92 -1.22 11.57
N VAL A 135 6.75 0.04 11.16
CA VAL A 135 5.70 0.45 10.24
C VAL A 135 6.34 0.96 8.95
N ILE A 136 5.92 0.38 7.83
CA ILE A 136 6.28 0.79 6.48
C ILE A 136 5.03 1.41 5.86
N VAL A 137 5.16 2.58 5.25
CA VAL A 137 4.06 3.22 4.54
C VAL A 137 4.32 3.12 3.04
N LEU A 138 3.38 2.50 2.32
CA LEU A 138 3.37 2.42 0.87
C LEU A 138 2.26 3.33 0.35
N ALA A 139 2.63 4.42 -0.32
CA ALA A 139 1.69 5.42 -0.82
C ALA A 139 1.65 5.42 -2.36
N PHE A 140 0.44 5.34 -2.92
CA PHE A 140 0.17 5.50 -4.34
C PHE A 140 -0.48 6.87 -4.58
N VAL A 141 0.13 7.71 -5.39
CA VAL A 141 -0.40 9.06 -5.68
C VAL A 141 -0.30 9.33 -7.18
N PRO A 142 -1.11 8.63 -8.00
CA PRO A 142 -1.17 8.85 -9.44
C PRO A 142 -1.92 10.12 -9.83
#